data_AF-A0A9P2WSF1-F1
#
_entry.id   AF-A0A9P2WSF1-F1
#
_cell.length_a   1.000
_cell.length_b   1.000
_cell.length_c   1.000
_cell.angle_alpha   90.00
_cell.angle_beta   90.00
_cell.angle_gamma   90.00
#
_symmetry.space_group_name_H-M   'P 1'
#
loop_
_entity.id
_entity.type
_entity.pdbx_description
1 polymer ?
#
loop_
_entity_poly.entity_id
_entity_poly.type
_entity_poly.pdbx_seq_one_letter_code
_entity_poly.pdbx_strand_id
1 'polypeptide(L)'
;MLSAVERGIRNCKPDLAAQIDHVLNTGGKVRRLWEINHTNSAFPHWFRDIVQLQRAASEIWEFQIALIPGLLQTKEYARTRIQLAQPTASVEEIDQKVRARLDRQST
;
A
#
# COMPACT_ATOMS: atom_id res chain seq x y z
N MET A 1 -3.22 5.57 -27.57
CA MET A 1 -3.54 5.25 -26.15
C MET A 1 -2.31 4.80 -25.35
N LEU A 2 -1.46 3.92 -25.89
CA LEU A 2 -0.26 3.42 -25.21
C LEU A 2 0.72 4.54 -24.78
N SER A 3 1.02 5.50 -25.66
CA SER A 3 1.89 6.66 -25.36
C SER A 3 1.42 7.54 -24.18
N ALA A 4 0.11 7.56 -23.88
CA ALA A 4 -0.39 8.31 -22.72
C ALA A 4 -0.16 7.54 -21.40
N VAL A 5 -0.16 6.21 -21.47
CA VAL A 5 0.14 5.33 -20.33
C VAL A 5 1.64 5.35 -20.02
N GLU A 6 2.50 5.27 -21.05
CA GLU A 6 3.95 5.32 -20.89
C GLU A 6 4.44 6.65 -20.28
N ARG A 7 3.74 7.76 -20.57
CA ARG A 7 4.01 9.08 -19.99
C ARG A 7 3.38 9.31 -18.62
N GLY A 8 2.64 8.34 -18.07
CA GLY A 8 1.98 8.47 -16.76
C GLY A 8 0.76 9.41 -16.76
N ILE A 9 0.25 9.83 -17.92
CA ILE A 9 -0.92 10.72 -18.03
C ILE A 9 -2.23 9.95 -17.81
N ARG A 10 -2.24 8.64 -18.10
CA ARG A 10 -3.39 7.76 -17.86
C ARG A 10 -2.96 6.49 -17.15
N ASN A 11 -3.80 6.02 -16.24
CA ASN A 11 -3.64 4.73 -15.59
C ASN A 11 -3.73 3.59 -16.61
N CYS A 12 -2.81 2.64 -16.50
CA CYS A 12 -2.88 1.39 -17.25
C CYS A 12 -4.09 0.58 -16.77
N LYS A 13 -4.82 -0.07 -17.68
CA LYS A 13 -5.85 -1.05 -17.31
C LYS A 13 -5.21 -2.42 -17.08
N PRO A 14 -5.81 -3.31 -16.27
CA PRO A 14 -5.26 -4.64 -16.03
C PRO A 14 -5.10 -5.46 -17.33
N ASP A 15 -6.06 -5.37 -18.24
CA ASP A 15 -6.02 -6.07 -19.52
C ASP A 15 -4.85 -5.61 -20.40
N LEU A 16 -4.56 -4.31 -20.39
CA LEU A 16 -3.43 -3.75 -21.13
C LEU A 16 -2.09 -4.20 -20.53
N ALA A 17 -1.99 -4.29 -19.20
CA ALA A 17 -0.79 -4.81 -18.55
C ALA A 17 -0.54 -6.29 -18.91
N ALA A 18 -1.58 -7.11 -18.97
CA ALA A 18 -1.50 -8.51 -19.40
C ALA A 18 -1.09 -8.65 -20.88
N GLN A 19 -1.61 -7.79 -21.76
CA GLN A 19 -1.22 -7.78 -23.18
C GLN A 19 0.25 -7.38 -23.36
N ILE A 20 0.73 -6.38 -22.62
CA ILE A 20 2.14 -5.99 -22.64
C ILE A 20 3.03 -7.14 -22.18
N ASP A 21 2.63 -7.87 -21.13
CA ASP A 21 3.37 -9.04 -20.67
C ASP A 21 3.52 -10.12 -21.73
N HIS A 22 2.46 -10.36 -22.51
CA HIS A 22 2.47 -11.33 -23.60
C HIS A 22 3.37 -10.87 -24.74
N VAL A 23 3.28 -9.61 -25.17
CA VAL A 23 4.04 -9.10 -26.33
C VAL A 23 5.53 -9.02 -26.00
N LEU A 24 5.87 -8.60 -24.79
CA LEU A 24 7.26 -8.46 -24.34
C LEU A 24 7.83 -9.77 -23.74
N ASN A 25 7.02 -10.82 -23.65
CA ASN A 25 7.35 -12.10 -23.06
C ASN A 25 8.00 -11.97 -21.66
N THR A 26 7.48 -11.06 -20.85
CA THR A 26 8.04 -10.71 -19.52
C THR A 26 7.60 -11.65 -18.40
N GLY A 27 6.86 -12.72 -18.73
CA GLY A 27 6.48 -13.77 -17.77
C GLY A 27 5.58 -13.28 -16.63
N GLY A 28 4.74 -12.27 -16.87
CA GLY A 28 3.81 -11.74 -15.86
C GLY A 28 4.38 -10.63 -14.97
N LYS A 29 5.61 -10.18 -15.21
CA LYS A 29 6.25 -9.12 -14.41
C LYS A 29 5.48 -7.79 -14.49
N VAL A 30 4.98 -7.41 -15.66
CA VAL A 30 4.30 -6.10 -15.86
C VAL A 30 2.96 -6.09 -15.13
N ARG A 31 2.18 -7.16 -15.26
CA ARG A 31 0.93 -7.37 -14.53
C ARG A 31 1.14 -7.39 -13.02
N ARG A 32 2.16 -8.09 -12.54
CA ARG A 32 2.48 -8.13 -11.10
C ARG A 32 2.83 -6.74 -10.56
N LEU A 33 3.63 -5.95 -11.30
CA LEU A 33 3.95 -4.57 -10.93
C LEU A 33 2.72 -3.66 -10.97
N TRP A 34 1.82 -3.88 -11.93
CA TRP A 34 0.54 -3.17 -12.01
C TRP A 34 -0.34 -3.46 -10.80
N GLU A 35 -0.49 -4.74 -10.43
CA GLU A 35 -1.23 -5.20 -9.24
C GLU A 35 -0.62 -4.60 -7.97
N ILE A 36 0.70 -4.68 -7.77
CA ILE A 36 1.35 -4.07 -6.59
C ILE A 36 1.08 -2.57 -6.48
N ASN A 37 1.02 -1.85 -7.60
CA ASN A 37 0.77 -0.40 -7.59
C ASN A 37 -0.70 -0.03 -7.39
N HIS A 38 -1.64 -0.79 -7.96
CA HIS A 38 -3.07 -0.48 -7.90
C HIS A 38 -3.78 -1.13 -6.71
N THR A 39 -3.26 -2.24 -6.18
CA THR A 39 -3.88 -2.99 -5.09
C THR A 39 -3.35 -2.58 -3.70
N ASN A 40 -2.11 -2.08 -3.59
CA ASN A 40 -1.58 -1.51 -2.34
C ASN A 40 -1.97 -0.03 -2.15
N SER A 41 -3.27 0.28 -2.22
CA SER A 41 -3.78 1.63 -1.93
C SER A 41 -3.75 1.98 -0.44
N ALA A 42 -3.57 1.00 0.44
CA ALA A 42 -3.67 1.21 1.88
C ALA A 42 -2.48 2.01 2.45
N PHE A 43 -1.34 2.04 1.75
CA PHE A 43 -0.15 2.77 2.19
C PHE A 43 0.27 3.82 1.15
N PRO A 44 0.68 5.02 1.58
CA PRO A 44 1.37 5.97 0.72
C PRO A 44 2.60 5.34 0.07
N HIS A 45 2.96 5.79 -1.14
CA HIS A 45 4.07 5.21 -1.89
C HIS A 45 5.37 5.11 -1.08
N TRP A 46 5.73 6.16 -0.34
CA TRP A 46 6.94 6.23 0.49
C TRP A 46 6.97 5.21 1.64
N PHE A 47 5.80 4.73 2.09
CA PHE A 47 5.71 3.79 3.21
C PHE A 47 5.77 2.32 2.74
N ARG A 48 5.62 2.06 1.44
CA ARG A 48 5.62 0.68 0.91
C ARG A 48 6.96 -0.02 1.14
N ASP A 49 8.07 0.68 0.94
CA ASP A 49 9.42 0.13 1.15
C ASP A 49 9.70 -0.11 2.64
N ILE A 50 9.18 0.77 3.51
CA ILE A 50 9.27 0.61 4.96
C ILE A 50 8.60 -0.69 5.39
N VAL A 51 7.44 -1.05 4.84
CA VAL A 51 6.77 -2.32 5.20
C VAL A 51 7.62 -3.54 4.85
N GLN A 52 8.37 -3.50 3.75
CA GLN A 52 9.26 -4.60 3.37
C GLN A 52 10.47 -4.68 4.30
N LEU A 53 11.11 -3.55 4.60
CA LEU A 53 12.23 -3.49 5.54
C LEU A 53 11.80 -3.92 6.94
N GLN A 54 10.62 -3.47 7.39
CA GLN A 54 10.03 -3.83 8.68
C GLN A 54 9.84 -5.34 8.82
N ARG A 55 9.48 -6.05 7.74
CA ARG A 55 9.34 -7.53 7.72
C ARG A 55 10.68 -8.26 7.74
N ALA A 56 11.72 -7.66 7.17
CA ALA A 56 13.06 -8.25 7.12
C ALA A 56 13.91 -7.92 8.36
N ALA A 57 13.48 -6.95 9.17
CA ALA A 57 14.22 -6.48 10.33
C ALA A 57 14.21 -7.52 11.46
N SER A 58 15.37 -7.76 12.07
CA SER A 58 15.48 -8.54 13.30
C SER A 58 14.98 -7.75 14.52
N GLU A 59 15.16 -6.43 14.50
CA GLU A 59 14.73 -5.52 15.56
C GLU A 59 14.29 -4.17 14.96
N ILE A 60 13.36 -3.50 15.63
CA ILE A 60 12.87 -2.17 15.25
C ILE A 60 12.91 -1.27 16.46
N TRP A 61 13.63 -0.16 16.33
CA TRP A 61 13.77 0.85 17.36
C TRP A 61 13.02 2.09 16.90
N GLU A 62 11.93 2.43 17.58
CA GLU A 62 11.06 3.54 17.23
C GLU A 62 10.74 4.39 18.46
N PHE A 63 10.79 5.70 18.31
CA PHE A 63 10.39 6.65 19.35
C PHE A 63 9.24 7.51 18.86
N GLN A 64 8.21 7.63 19.69
CA GLN A 64 7.02 8.43 19.41
C GLN A 64 6.74 9.36 20.60
N ILE A 65 6.60 10.66 20.33
CA ILE A 65 6.44 11.68 21.38
C ILE A 65 5.07 11.56 22.06
N ALA A 66 4.01 11.30 21.29
CA ALA A 66 2.63 11.37 21.77
C ALA A 66 1.74 10.22 21.29
N LEU A 67 2.27 9.30 20.48
CA LEU A 67 1.50 8.24 19.85
C LEU A 67 2.06 6.88 20.23
N ILE A 68 1.19 5.87 20.25
CA ILE A 68 1.65 4.48 20.32
C ILE A 68 2.23 4.09 18.95
N PRO A 69 3.43 3.46 18.89
CA PRO A 69 4.01 2.96 17.65
C PRO A 69 3.03 2.11 16.84
N GLY A 70 3.04 2.27 15.51
CA GLY A 70 1.99 1.71 14.65
C GLY A 70 1.89 0.17 14.67
N LEU A 71 2.93 -0.52 15.14
CA LEU A 71 2.93 -1.98 15.32
C LEU A 71 2.29 -2.43 16.64
N LEU A 72 2.16 -1.53 17.61
CA LEU A 72 1.65 -1.82 18.95
C LEU A 72 0.22 -1.29 19.15
N GLN A 73 -0.39 -0.71 18.11
CA GLN A 73 -1.74 -0.16 18.19
C GLN A 73 -2.79 -1.27 18.16
N THR A 74 -3.83 -1.17 19.00
CA THR A 74 -5.03 -1.99 18.86
C THR A 74 -5.86 -1.53 17.66
N LYS A 75 -6.84 -2.35 17.25
CA LYS A 75 -7.77 -2.01 16.16
C LYS A 75 -8.47 -0.67 16.41
N GLU A 76 -8.95 -0.47 17.62
CA GLU A 76 -9.71 0.72 18.03
C GLU A 76 -8.80 1.96 18.03
N TYR A 77 -7.58 1.84 18.56
CA TYR A 77 -6.62 2.95 18.55
C TYR A 77 -6.24 3.34 17.12
N ALA A 78 -5.93 2.34 16.27
CA ALA A 78 -5.59 2.58 14.88
C ALA A 78 -6.75 3.26 14.14
N ARG A 79 -8.00 2.83 14.36
CA ARG A 79 -9.19 3.45 13.77
C ARG A 79 -9.31 4.92 14.14
N THR A 80 -9.31 5.23 15.44
CA THR A 80 -9.45 6.61 15.93
C THR A 80 -8.35 7.50 15.39
N ARG A 81 -7.09 7.03 15.39
CA ARG A 81 -5.96 7.78 14.86
C ARG A 81 -6.11 8.05 13.36
N ILE A 82 -6.49 7.04 12.57
CA ILE A 82 -6.63 7.18 11.11
C ILE A 82 -7.78 8.14 10.77
N GLN A 83 -8.89 8.06 11.49
CA GLN A 83 -10.02 9.00 11.34
C GLN A 83 -9.61 10.44 11.66
N LEU A 84 -8.87 10.65 12.76
CA LEU A 84 -8.36 11.97 13.14
C LEU A 84 -7.42 12.55 12.07
N ALA A 85 -6.58 11.71 11.47
CA ALA A 85 -5.65 12.12 10.42
C ALA A 85 -6.33 12.36 9.06
N GLN A 86 -7.51 11.80 8.83
CA GLN A 86 -8.24 11.84 7.56
C GLN A 86 -9.74 12.02 7.78
N PRO A 87 -10.16 13.23 8.21
CA PRO A 87 -11.54 13.49 8.61
C PRO A 87 -12.56 13.36 7.47
N THR A 88 -12.11 13.40 6.21
CA THR A 88 -12.96 13.30 5.01
C THR A 88 -12.98 11.90 4.39
N ALA A 89 -12.23 10.94 4.93
CA ALA A 89 -12.18 9.59 4.37
C ALA A 89 -13.47 8.82 4.65
N SER A 90 -13.87 7.97 3.71
CA SER A 90 -15.04 7.10 3.87
C SER A 90 -14.76 6.01 4.93
N VAL A 91 -15.83 5.40 5.45
CA VAL A 91 -15.72 4.31 6.43
C VAL A 91 -14.92 3.14 5.86
N GLU A 92 -15.13 2.82 4.59
CA GLU A 92 -14.44 1.76 3.86
C GLU A 92 -12.94 2.05 3.71
N GLU A 93 -12.57 3.30 3.42
CA GLU A 93 -11.17 3.72 3.33
C GLU A 93 -10.47 3.63 4.69
N ILE A 94 -11.15 4.02 5.77
CA ILE A 94 -10.66 3.86 7.14
C ILE A 94 -10.46 2.38 7.46
N ASP A 95 -11.46 1.54 7.18
CA ASP A 95 -11.41 0.10 7.45
C ASP A 95 -10.28 -0.59 6.68
N GLN A 96 -10.06 -0.21 5.42
CA GLN A 96 -8.95 -0.72 4.61
C GLN A 96 -7.59 -0.37 5.24
N LYS A 97 -7.43 0.87 5.74
CA LYS A 97 -6.18 1.32 6.38
C LYS A 97 -5.97 0.70 7.76
N VAL A 98 -7.04 0.48 8.53
CA VAL A 98 -6.99 -0.24 9.81
C VAL A 98 -6.56 -1.68 9.58
N ARG A 99 -7.19 -2.37 8.62
CA ARG A 99 -6.83 -3.74 8.26
C ARG A 99 -5.36 -3.84 7.85
N ALA A 100 -4.93 -2.99 6.92
CA ALA A 100 -3.52 -2.97 6.51
C ALA A 100 -2.56 -2.65 7.68
N ARG A 101 -2.96 -1.81 8.64
CA ARG A 101 -2.16 -1.54 9.84
C ARG A 101 -2.00 -2.79 10.70
N LEU A 102 -3.08 -3.54 10.92
CA LEU A 102 -3.11 -4.77 11.73
C LEU A 102 -2.44 -5.96 11.04
N ASP A 103 -2.57 -6.10 9.73
CA ASP A 103 -1.92 -7.15 8.94
C ASP A 103 -0.38 -7.10 9.04
N ARG A 104 0.19 -5.94 9.41
CA ARG A 104 1.63 -5.80 9.68
C ARG A 104 2.06 -6.36 11.05
N GLN A 105 1.13 -6.65 11.95
CA GLN A 105 1.41 -7.20 13.29
C GLN A 105 1.52 -8.72 13.27
N SER A 106 0.88 -9.38 12.31
CA SER A 106 0.72 -10.84 12.25
C SER A 106 1.95 -11.58 11.69
N THR A 107 3.16 -11.06 11.92
CA THR A 107 4.42 -11.70 11.49
C THR A 107 4.93 -12.66 12.55
#